data_AF-A0A1Y0FS63-F1
#
_entry.id   AF-A0A1Y0FS63-F1
#
_cell.length_a   1.000
_cell.length_b   1.000
_cell.length_c   1.000
_cell.angle_alpha   90.00
_cell.angle_beta   90.00
_cell.angle_gamma   90.00
#
_symmetry.space_group_name_H-M   'P 1'
#
loop_
_entity.id
_entity.type
_entity.pdbx_description
1 polymer ?
#
loop_
_entity_poly.entity_id
_entity_poly.type
_entity_poly.pdbx_seq_one_letter_code
_entity_poly.pdbx_strand_id
1 'polypeptide(L)'
;MFKVLPILLSVFLLISCGGGGGGGSSDGGETRSSTSSSSSSSESSSSVTSSSQSSSSDSSSSVAPNEAPTASAGEDQIVQGGFTVQLTAAGSADPEGETLTYEWMQVTEHNIMYVTADGTITEEMDTQDLFVYIPATEAGKEYTFSLTVSDGTHTSEADTVTLTVADCFEGDGDVFIECIDPSWFGISSYQEIDGNAGNNFYSNGIDNHVNWSLVDLEDGEHNNVIDVKFLRNDSSGNFTIAAPTPENADMPAIDMTDFANGYIKFDVRAVGTTDPLTLFLSIQCGYPCGTSTPWTVETLPDSEWTSVTIWVENLIDLELDVSKISTALLINPQWVNQADVNFQLDNIRWEKASCDDAPNVVFSNCLIQDDRSASGWDEDGGFYGLPDPDNHISWLEIFSGDEGHNDVIEVSFNNDTQSSSFSIIPVPLASMDLSAYAAGEMVFDYKMVSNPHADTNLFATVQCGDWPCAGGEFLLDKSEFGVWKEMRISVADMIDNDLDIMQVSTWFTLIPTYGQPQSGIRVELDNIRWEE
;
A
#
# COMPACT_ATOMS: atom_id res chain seq x y z
N MET A 1 -13.91 -27.23 -55.84
CA MET A 1 -13.79 -28.57 -55.22
C MET A 1 -14.18 -28.38 -53.76
N PHE A 2 -15.39 -28.77 -53.37
CA PHE A 2 -15.91 -28.56 -52.01
C PHE A 2 -15.35 -29.61 -51.04
N LYS A 3 -15.04 -29.21 -49.81
CA LYS A 3 -15.27 -30.03 -48.60
C LYS A 3 -15.35 -29.13 -47.36
N VAL A 4 -16.56 -29.06 -46.81
CA VAL A 4 -16.94 -28.49 -45.50
C VAL A 4 -17.40 -29.66 -44.64
N LEU A 5 -17.06 -29.70 -43.34
CA LEU A 5 -17.74 -30.43 -42.23
C LEU A 5 -16.82 -30.47 -40.98
N PRO A 6 -17.33 -30.61 -39.74
CA PRO A 6 -18.47 -29.89 -39.15
C PRO A 6 -18.27 -29.45 -37.68
N ILE A 7 -19.21 -28.65 -37.19
CA ILE A 7 -19.49 -28.41 -35.77
C ILE A 7 -20.08 -29.68 -35.13
N LEU A 8 -19.78 -29.94 -33.85
CA LEU A 8 -20.41 -31.03 -33.07
C LEU A 8 -20.90 -30.52 -31.71
N LEU A 9 -22.20 -30.19 -31.66
CA LEU A 9 -22.96 -29.88 -30.46
C LEU A 9 -23.47 -31.19 -29.84
N SER A 10 -23.22 -31.45 -28.57
CA SER A 10 -23.70 -32.66 -27.88
C SER A 10 -24.76 -32.34 -26.82
N VAL A 11 -26.03 -32.42 -27.23
CA VAL A 11 -27.18 -32.47 -26.33
C VAL A 11 -27.41 -33.93 -25.92
N PHE A 12 -27.46 -34.21 -24.61
CA PHE A 12 -27.95 -35.49 -24.10
C PHE A 12 -29.37 -35.35 -23.57
N LEU A 13 -30.32 -35.98 -24.27
CA LEU A 13 -31.69 -36.18 -23.82
C LEU A 13 -31.98 -37.69 -23.90
N LEU A 14 -32.38 -38.31 -22.78
CA LEU A 14 -32.84 -39.70 -22.77
C LEU A 14 -34.30 -39.78 -22.31
N ILE A 15 -35.03 -40.71 -22.91
CA ILE A 15 -36.50 -40.74 -22.96
C ILE A 15 -37.07 -41.88 -22.11
N SER A 16 -38.24 -41.59 -21.53
CA SER A 16 -39.16 -42.43 -20.76
C SER A 16 -39.49 -43.85 -21.28
N CYS A 17 -39.73 -44.76 -20.33
CA CYS A 17 -40.83 -45.75 -20.32
C CYS A 17 -41.04 -46.16 -18.83
N GLY A 18 -42.21 -46.09 -18.17
CA GLY A 18 -43.49 -46.77 -18.42
C GLY A 18 -43.56 -48.10 -17.63
N GLY A 19 -44.53 -48.44 -16.77
CA GLY A 19 -45.68 -47.72 -16.20
C GLY A 19 -46.66 -48.69 -15.48
N GLY A 20 -47.64 -48.18 -14.72
CA GLY A 20 -48.92 -48.88 -14.46
C GLY A 20 -49.34 -49.26 -13.01
N GLY A 21 -50.48 -48.70 -12.56
CA GLY A 21 -51.53 -49.51 -11.90
C GLY A 21 -51.97 -49.17 -10.46
N GLY A 22 -53.27 -48.81 -10.30
CA GLY A 22 -54.05 -49.03 -9.06
C GLY A 22 -54.41 -47.77 -8.26
N GLY A 23 -55.70 -47.51 -8.01
CA GLY A 23 -56.19 -46.37 -7.22
C GLY A 23 -56.96 -46.77 -5.96
N GLY A 24 -57.33 -45.80 -5.11
CA GLY A 24 -58.22 -46.03 -3.95
C GLY A 24 -58.27 -44.94 -2.88
N SER A 25 -59.28 -44.06 -2.97
CA SER A 25 -60.01 -43.30 -1.92
C SER A 25 -59.36 -42.64 -0.68
N SER A 26 -59.92 -41.44 -0.37
CA SER A 26 -60.18 -40.84 0.97
C SER A 26 -58.97 -40.35 1.80
N ASP A 27 -59.03 -39.26 2.59
CA ASP A 27 -60.10 -38.28 2.86
C ASP A 27 -59.53 -36.90 3.30
N GLY A 28 -60.32 -35.83 3.21
CA GLY A 28 -60.07 -34.50 3.82
C GLY A 28 -58.91 -33.63 3.26
N GLY A 29 -59.01 -32.31 3.14
CA GLY A 29 -60.17 -31.43 3.35
C GLY A 29 -59.78 -29.94 3.39
N GLU A 30 -59.93 -29.23 2.27
CA GLU A 30 -59.90 -27.75 2.21
C GLU A 30 -61.00 -27.23 1.27
N THR A 31 -61.68 -26.14 1.65
CA THR A 31 -62.53 -25.25 0.82
C THR A 31 -63.29 -24.26 1.72
N ARG A 32 -63.74 -23.06 1.32
CA ARG A 32 -63.34 -22.10 0.26
C ARG A 32 -64.16 -20.79 0.44
N SER A 33 -63.62 -19.68 -0.08
CA SER A 33 -64.34 -18.60 -0.81
C SER A 33 -65.56 -17.84 -0.22
N SER A 34 -65.32 -16.54 -0.01
CA SER A 34 -66.17 -15.34 -0.28
C SER A 34 -67.57 -15.46 -0.93
N THR A 35 -68.53 -14.62 -0.50
CA THR A 35 -69.76 -14.29 -1.27
C THR A 35 -70.40 -12.91 -0.96
N SER A 36 -70.59 -12.09 -2.03
CA SER A 36 -71.77 -11.22 -2.34
C SER A 36 -72.30 -10.10 -1.39
N SER A 37 -73.27 -9.32 -1.89
CA SER A 37 -73.50 -7.90 -1.53
C SER A 37 -74.97 -7.44 -1.31
N SER A 38 -75.13 -6.35 -0.53
CA SER A 38 -76.08 -5.20 -0.69
C SER A 38 -77.55 -5.20 -0.16
N SER A 39 -77.99 -3.99 0.26
CA SER A 39 -79.38 -3.46 0.53
C SER A 39 -80.07 -3.85 1.87
N SER A 40 -80.90 -3.03 2.57
CA SER A 40 -81.37 -1.62 2.43
C SER A 40 -82.13 -1.07 3.69
N SER A 41 -82.11 0.27 3.93
CA SER A 41 -83.14 1.13 4.63
C SER A 41 -83.47 0.86 6.14
N SER A 42 -84.03 1.75 7.00
CA SER A 42 -84.72 3.06 6.88
C SER A 42 -84.68 3.93 8.20
N GLU A 43 -85.21 5.15 8.11
CA GLU A 43 -85.18 6.38 8.95
C GLU A 43 -85.73 6.39 10.41
N SER A 44 -85.30 7.35 11.27
CA SER A 44 -86.18 8.43 11.87
C SER A 44 -85.65 9.21 13.13
N SER A 45 -85.35 10.51 12.92
CA SER A 45 -85.62 11.75 13.72
C SER A 45 -85.54 11.91 15.27
N SER A 46 -84.69 12.89 15.68
CA SER A 46 -84.90 14.00 16.69
C SER A 46 -84.63 13.73 18.21
N SER A 47 -84.53 14.71 19.16
CA SER A 47 -84.79 16.18 19.18
C SER A 47 -84.11 17.02 20.33
N VAL A 48 -83.79 18.31 20.07
CA VAL A 48 -83.90 19.55 20.92
C VAL A 48 -83.16 19.75 22.29
N THR A 49 -82.17 20.67 22.26
CA THR A 49 -81.90 21.88 23.11
C THR A 49 -81.96 21.90 24.67
N SER A 50 -80.85 22.35 25.30
CA SER A 50 -80.85 23.39 26.36
C SER A 50 -79.47 24.08 26.50
N SER A 51 -79.43 25.29 27.07
CA SER A 51 -78.32 26.27 26.94
C SER A 51 -77.86 26.91 28.26
N SER A 52 -76.56 27.12 28.46
CA SER A 52 -75.94 28.12 29.37
C SER A 52 -74.40 27.91 29.41
N GLN A 53 -73.53 28.88 29.71
CA GLN A 53 -73.47 30.33 29.52
C GLN A 53 -72.01 30.69 29.91
N SER A 54 -71.31 31.46 29.07
CA SER A 54 -70.13 32.29 29.40
C SER A 54 -69.04 31.80 30.39
N SER A 55 -67.84 31.57 29.86
CA SER A 55 -66.63 32.25 30.35
C SER A 55 -65.56 32.29 29.25
N SER A 56 -65.73 33.22 28.28
CA SER A 56 -64.67 33.58 27.34
C SER A 56 -63.61 34.40 28.09
N SER A 57 -62.65 33.72 28.71
CA SER A 57 -61.35 34.30 28.99
C SER A 57 -60.69 34.52 27.63
N ASP A 58 -60.80 35.76 27.13
CA ASP A 58 -60.09 36.22 25.93
C ASP A 58 -58.61 36.39 26.29
N SER A 59 -57.93 35.26 26.47
CA SER A 59 -56.49 35.19 26.50
C SER A 59 -55.99 35.45 25.10
N SER A 60 -55.87 36.74 24.78
CA SER A 60 -55.05 37.25 23.69
C SER A 60 -53.61 36.80 23.93
N SER A 61 -53.31 35.55 23.58
CA SER A 61 -51.95 35.08 23.36
C SER A 61 -51.41 35.88 22.18
N SER A 62 -50.76 36.99 22.47
CA SER A 62 -49.75 37.56 21.60
C SER A 62 -48.63 36.52 21.52
N VAL A 63 -48.73 35.62 20.55
CA VAL A 63 -47.58 34.83 20.10
C VAL A 63 -46.50 35.85 19.75
N ALA A 64 -45.26 35.59 20.18
CA ALA A 64 -44.14 36.44 19.79
C ALA A 64 -44.06 36.46 18.25
N PRO A 65 -43.65 37.58 17.62
CA PRO A 65 -43.35 37.55 16.20
C PRO A 65 -42.18 36.57 15.99
N ASN A 66 -42.30 35.66 15.02
CA ASN A 66 -41.22 34.74 14.69
C ASN A 66 -39.93 35.54 14.40
N GLU A 67 -38.83 35.18 15.07
CA GLU A 67 -37.52 35.75 14.78
C GLU A 67 -36.89 35.02 13.58
N ALA A 68 -35.66 35.37 13.21
CA ALA A 68 -34.94 34.68 12.13
C ALA A 68 -33.93 33.70 12.74
N PRO A 69 -33.73 32.52 12.15
CA PRO A 69 -32.78 31.55 12.68
C PRO A 69 -31.33 32.03 12.47
N THR A 70 -30.42 31.45 13.24
CA THR A 70 -28.97 31.73 13.17
C THR A 70 -28.25 30.51 12.61
N ALA A 71 -27.56 30.67 11.48
CA ALA A 71 -26.63 29.67 10.96
C ALA A 71 -25.35 29.61 11.79
N SER A 72 -24.74 28.43 11.85
CA SER A 72 -23.42 28.18 12.43
C SER A 72 -22.72 27.12 11.58
N ALA A 73 -21.82 27.53 10.70
CA ALA A 73 -21.10 26.66 9.76
C ALA A 73 -19.99 25.81 10.43
N GLY A 74 -19.61 26.15 11.66
CA GLY A 74 -18.53 25.51 12.41
C GLY A 74 -17.30 26.40 12.52
N GLU A 75 -16.22 25.86 13.09
CA GLU A 75 -14.90 26.52 13.09
C GLU A 75 -14.11 26.14 11.83
N ASP A 76 -13.24 27.04 11.37
CA ASP A 76 -12.29 26.77 10.28
C ASP A 76 -11.40 25.56 10.61
N GLN A 77 -11.13 24.70 9.62
CA GLN A 77 -10.42 23.43 9.82
C GLN A 77 -9.17 23.35 8.96
N ILE A 78 -8.11 22.73 9.49
CA ILE A 78 -6.97 22.23 8.70
C ILE A 78 -7.21 20.74 8.46
N VAL A 79 -7.16 20.29 7.21
CA VAL A 79 -7.57 18.95 6.80
C VAL A 79 -6.55 18.29 5.88
N GLN A 80 -6.44 16.96 5.95
CA GLN A 80 -5.59 16.20 5.03
C GLN A 80 -6.32 15.92 3.71
N GLY A 81 -5.59 16.03 2.60
CA GLY A 81 -6.08 15.62 1.29
C GLY A 81 -6.15 14.09 1.14
N GLY A 82 -7.03 13.62 0.25
CA GLY A 82 -7.27 12.19 0.00
C GLY A 82 -8.32 11.54 0.91
N PHE A 83 -9.00 12.33 1.77
CA PHE A 83 -9.98 11.87 2.75
C PHE A 83 -11.31 12.64 2.68
N THR A 84 -12.34 12.12 3.35
CA THR A 84 -13.63 12.77 3.52
C THR A 84 -13.64 13.66 4.77
N VAL A 85 -14.00 14.93 4.60
CA VAL A 85 -14.17 15.93 5.67
C VAL A 85 -15.66 16.09 5.98
N GLN A 86 -16.00 16.26 7.26
CA GLN A 86 -17.35 16.60 7.72
C GLN A 86 -17.41 18.08 8.14
N LEU A 87 -18.33 18.83 7.52
CA LEU A 87 -18.81 20.12 8.00
C LEU A 87 -20.15 19.92 8.70
N THR A 88 -20.39 20.61 9.82
CA THR A 88 -21.59 20.42 10.64
C THR A 88 -22.27 21.73 11.01
N ALA A 89 -23.56 21.81 10.70
CA ALA A 89 -24.43 22.91 11.05
C ALA A 89 -25.05 22.75 12.46
N ALA A 90 -24.56 21.82 13.29
CA ALA A 90 -25.13 21.48 14.59
C ALA A 90 -25.20 22.63 15.62
N GLY A 91 -24.43 23.71 15.42
CA GLY A 91 -24.53 24.94 16.21
C GLY A 91 -25.68 25.87 15.81
N SER A 92 -26.35 25.59 14.67
CA SER A 92 -27.42 26.44 14.14
C SER A 92 -28.67 26.35 15.01
N ALA A 93 -29.33 27.47 15.24
CA ALA A 93 -30.44 27.55 16.17
C ALA A 93 -31.55 28.49 15.70
N ASP A 94 -32.77 28.05 15.93
CA ASP A 94 -33.98 28.88 15.87
C ASP A 94 -34.34 29.39 17.28
N PRO A 95 -34.67 30.68 17.49
CA PRO A 95 -34.98 31.20 18.83
C PRO A 95 -36.26 30.61 19.45
N GLU A 96 -37.23 30.23 18.60
CA GLU A 96 -38.49 29.58 18.96
C GLU A 96 -38.36 28.05 19.08
N GLY A 97 -37.32 27.48 18.47
CA GLY A 97 -37.03 26.04 18.42
C GLY A 97 -37.75 25.31 17.29
N GLU A 98 -38.10 26.00 16.20
CA GLU A 98 -38.65 25.39 14.98
C GLU A 98 -37.61 24.52 14.25
N THR A 99 -38.09 23.64 13.37
CA THR A 99 -37.23 22.73 12.61
C THR A 99 -36.52 23.46 11.48
N LEU A 100 -35.19 23.43 11.47
CA LEU A 100 -34.38 24.04 10.42
C LEU A 100 -34.21 23.13 9.18
N THR A 101 -34.26 23.74 8.01
CA THR A 101 -33.65 23.23 6.76
C THR A 101 -32.33 23.96 6.51
N TYR A 102 -31.37 23.28 5.87
CA TYR A 102 -30.02 23.78 5.62
C TYR A 102 -29.82 24.02 4.13
N GLU A 103 -28.89 24.90 3.77
CA GLU A 103 -28.42 25.07 2.39
C GLU A 103 -26.93 25.45 2.46
N TRP A 104 -26.07 24.51 2.06
CA TRP A 104 -24.63 24.73 1.91
C TRP A 104 -24.28 25.13 0.47
N MET A 105 -23.25 25.95 0.33
CA MET A 105 -22.70 26.38 -0.96
C MET A 105 -21.18 26.50 -0.89
N GLN A 106 -20.47 25.81 -1.78
CA GLN A 106 -19.04 26.05 -2.02
C GLN A 106 -18.86 27.41 -2.71
N VAL A 107 -18.15 28.33 -2.06
CA VAL A 107 -17.92 29.71 -2.55
C VAL A 107 -16.71 29.79 -3.48
N THR A 108 -15.71 28.93 -3.25
CA THR A 108 -14.47 28.82 -4.03
C THR A 108 -14.51 27.60 -4.95
N GLU A 109 -14.66 27.80 -6.26
CA GLU A 109 -14.68 26.72 -7.27
C GLU A 109 -13.34 25.98 -7.32
N HIS A 110 -13.28 24.82 -6.65
CA HIS A 110 -12.16 23.89 -6.55
C HIS A 110 -12.70 22.46 -6.61
N ASN A 111 -11.86 21.47 -6.92
CA ASN A 111 -12.33 20.09 -7.09
C ASN A 111 -12.71 19.48 -5.74
N ILE A 112 -13.95 18.99 -5.62
CA ILE A 112 -14.42 18.11 -4.55
C ILE A 112 -15.42 17.10 -5.13
N MET A 113 -15.76 16.08 -4.34
CA MET A 113 -16.99 15.31 -4.52
C MET A 113 -17.84 15.44 -3.25
N TYR A 114 -19.13 15.78 -3.40
CA TYR A 114 -20.08 15.70 -2.28
C TYR A 114 -20.43 14.25 -2.02
N VAL A 115 -20.47 13.87 -0.75
CA VAL A 115 -20.70 12.50 -0.30
C VAL A 115 -21.88 12.48 0.68
N THR A 116 -22.76 11.49 0.58
CA THR A 116 -23.81 11.26 1.57
C THR A 116 -23.25 10.57 2.82
N ALA A 117 -23.99 10.62 3.95
CA ALA A 117 -23.58 9.95 5.19
C ALA A 117 -23.49 8.41 5.09
N ASP A 118 -24.25 7.80 4.18
CA ASP A 118 -24.16 6.37 3.83
C ASP A 118 -23.09 6.07 2.78
N GLY A 119 -22.40 7.08 2.27
CA GLY A 119 -21.34 6.93 1.29
C GLY A 119 -21.88 6.69 -0.12
N THR A 120 -22.39 7.74 -0.75
CA THR A 120 -22.64 7.82 -2.20
C THR A 120 -22.30 9.21 -2.71
N ILE A 121 -21.89 9.35 -3.98
CA ILE A 121 -21.70 10.68 -4.59
C ILE A 121 -23.08 11.32 -4.80
N THR A 122 -23.23 12.57 -4.36
CA THR A 122 -24.49 13.32 -4.45
C THR A 122 -24.28 14.74 -5.02
N GLU A 123 -25.38 15.43 -5.27
CA GLU A 123 -25.44 16.89 -5.45
C GLU A 123 -26.24 17.56 -4.31
N GLU A 124 -26.74 16.77 -3.34
CA GLU A 124 -27.52 17.25 -2.20
C GLU A 124 -26.62 17.94 -1.16
N MET A 125 -27.07 19.12 -0.72
CA MET A 125 -26.36 20.03 0.19
C MET A 125 -27.31 20.63 1.25
N ASP A 126 -28.47 20.02 1.47
CA ASP A 126 -29.56 20.52 2.33
C ASP A 126 -29.65 19.84 3.71
N THR A 127 -28.60 19.06 4.05
CA THR A 127 -28.44 18.34 5.32
C THR A 127 -27.71 19.16 6.39
N GLN A 128 -27.96 18.81 7.66
CA GLN A 128 -27.25 19.42 8.80
C GLN A 128 -25.75 19.14 8.76
N ASP A 129 -25.36 17.92 8.39
CA ASP A 129 -23.98 17.52 8.17
C ASP A 129 -23.71 17.41 6.66
N LEU A 130 -22.64 18.03 6.19
CA LEU A 130 -22.16 17.97 4.81
C LEU A 130 -20.84 17.20 4.78
N PHE A 131 -20.74 16.17 3.94
CA PHE A 131 -19.49 15.43 3.76
C PHE A 131 -18.90 15.74 2.38
N VAL A 132 -17.62 16.10 2.34
CA VAL A 132 -16.89 16.43 1.11
C VAL A 132 -15.62 15.60 1.04
N TYR A 133 -15.39 14.92 -0.09
CA TYR A 133 -14.11 14.34 -0.40
C TYR A 133 -13.22 15.39 -1.09
N ILE A 134 -12.03 15.59 -0.55
CA ILE A 134 -11.01 16.49 -1.09
C ILE A 134 -9.85 15.64 -1.61
N PRO A 135 -9.56 15.64 -2.92
CA PRO A 135 -8.39 14.93 -3.48
C PRO A 135 -7.06 15.43 -2.89
N ALA A 136 -6.05 14.55 -2.80
CA ALA A 136 -4.71 14.94 -2.33
C ALA A 136 -4.03 15.97 -3.25
N THR A 137 -4.34 15.95 -4.55
CA THR A 137 -3.93 16.97 -5.54
C THR A 137 -4.41 18.41 -5.25
N GLU A 138 -5.24 18.60 -4.23
CA GLU A 138 -5.75 19.91 -3.81
C GLU A 138 -5.00 20.46 -2.56
N ALA A 139 -3.88 19.83 -2.18
CA ALA A 139 -2.98 20.29 -1.12
C ALA A 139 -2.58 21.77 -1.26
N GLY A 140 -2.46 22.45 -0.11
CA GLY A 140 -2.14 23.88 -0.03
C GLY A 140 -3.25 24.84 -0.52
N LYS A 141 -4.42 24.34 -0.94
CA LYS A 141 -5.57 25.16 -1.31
C LYS A 141 -6.48 25.44 -0.12
N GLU A 142 -7.24 26.52 -0.22
CA GLU A 142 -8.29 26.88 0.73
C GLU A 142 -9.66 26.77 0.06
N TYR A 143 -10.62 26.20 0.78
CA TYR A 143 -12.02 26.10 0.38
C TYR A 143 -12.87 26.91 1.35
N THR A 144 -13.75 27.75 0.84
CA THR A 144 -14.76 28.42 1.67
C THR A 144 -16.14 27.86 1.36
N PHE A 145 -16.84 27.40 2.39
CA PHE A 145 -18.25 27.01 2.32
C PHE A 145 -19.11 28.03 3.06
N SER A 146 -20.28 28.31 2.51
CA SER A 146 -21.30 29.19 3.09
C SER A 146 -22.50 28.33 3.49
N LEU A 147 -23.02 28.55 4.70
CA LEU A 147 -24.25 27.95 5.21
C LEU A 147 -25.33 29.01 5.36
N THR A 148 -26.53 28.71 4.91
CA THR A 148 -27.77 29.39 5.35
C THR A 148 -28.75 28.37 5.92
N VAL A 149 -29.55 28.79 6.91
CA VAL A 149 -30.60 27.95 7.51
C VAL A 149 -31.95 28.65 7.45
N SER A 150 -33.04 27.87 7.44
CA SER A 150 -34.40 28.39 7.29
C SER A 150 -35.38 27.63 8.17
N ASP A 151 -36.28 28.37 8.83
CA ASP A 151 -37.42 27.82 9.59
C ASP A 151 -38.65 27.52 8.70
N GLY A 152 -38.57 27.86 7.40
CA GLY A 152 -39.66 27.77 6.43
C GLY A 152 -40.45 29.08 6.23
N THR A 153 -40.15 30.12 7.01
CA THR A 153 -40.73 31.48 6.95
C THR A 153 -39.65 32.57 6.88
N HIS A 154 -38.55 32.41 7.61
CA HIS A 154 -37.34 33.23 7.54
C HIS A 154 -36.12 32.39 7.17
N THR A 155 -35.12 33.06 6.61
CA THR A 155 -33.80 32.51 6.31
C THR A 155 -32.76 33.34 7.06
N SER A 156 -31.74 32.69 7.59
CA SER A 156 -30.64 33.34 8.29
C SER A 156 -29.81 34.23 7.37
N GLU A 157 -29.01 35.12 7.96
CA GLU A 157 -27.79 35.57 7.28
C GLU A 157 -26.85 34.36 7.06
N ALA A 158 -25.95 34.46 6.10
CA ALA A 158 -24.98 33.40 5.82
C ALA A 158 -23.86 33.38 6.89
N ASP A 159 -23.46 32.18 7.30
CA ASP A 159 -22.23 31.93 8.04
C ASP A 159 -21.25 31.13 7.18
N THR A 160 -19.94 31.21 7.46
CA THR A 160 -18.91 30.62 6.58
C THR A 160 -17.86 29.85 7.36
N VAL A 161 -17.42 28.73 6.77
CA VAL A 161 -16.31 27.90 7.26
C VAL A 161 -15.25 27.74 6.16
N THR A 162 -13.99 27.83 6.54
CA THR A 162 -12.83 27.63 5.67
C THR A 162 -12.16 26.29 5.97
N LEU A 163 -11.89 25.51 4.93
CA LEU A 163 -11.02 24.33 4.99
C LEU A 163 -9.67 24.69 4.34
N THR A 164 -8.59 24.63 5.10
CA THR A 164 -7.22 24.71 4.57
C THR A 164 -6.69 23.30 4.40
N VAL A 165 -6.44 22.87 3.16
CA VAL A 165 -5.85 21.56 2.89
C VAL A 165 -4.36 21.64 3.23
N ALA A 166 -3.91 20.79 4.14
CA ALA A 166 -2.50 20.69 4.50
C ALA A 166 -1.66 20.36 3.26
N ASP A 167 -0.46 20.94 3.22
CA ASP A 167 0.59 20.51 2.30
C ASP A 167 1.53 19.61 3.08
N CYS A 168 1.85 18.46 2.48
CA CYS A 168 2.52 17.34 3.13
C CYS A 168 3.31 16.50 2.11
N PHE A 169 3.76 17.15 1.03
CA PHE A 169 4.81 16.62 0.16
C PHE A 169 6.12 16.50 0.95
N GLU A 170 6.62 15.28 1.14
CA GLU A 170 7.86 15.02 1.90
C GLU A 170 9.06 14.68 0.99
N GLY A 171 8.82 14.06 -0.17
CA GLY A 171 9.88 13.67 -1.11
C GLY A 171 9.40 13.16 -2.47
N ASP A 172 10.32 13.13 -3.44
CA ASP A 172 10.08 12.53 -4.76
C ASP A 172 9.90 11.01 -4.60
N GLY A 173 8.71 10.49 -4.93
CA GLY A 173 8.40 9.06 -4.91
C GLY A 173 7.49 8.61 -3.77
N ASP A 174 7.21 9.49 -2.80
CA ASP A 174 6.31 9.18 -1.70
C ASP A 174 4.87 8.93 -2.17
N VAL A 175 4.16 8.13 -1.38
CA VAL A 175 2.75 7.78 -1.60
C VAL A 175 1.96 8.04 -0.33
N PHE A 176 2.47 7.58 0.81
CA PHE A 176 1.92 7.86 2.13
C PHE A 176 3.01 7.81 3.21
N ILE A 177 3.25 8.92 3.91
CA ILE A 177 4.01 8.97 5.17
C ILE A 177 3.03 9.38 6.29
N GLU A 178 2.87 10.67 6.57
CA GLU A 178 1.84 11.17 7.52
C GLU A 178 0.50 11.52 6.83
N CYS A 179 0.47 11.53 5.50
CA CYS A 179 -0.64 11.89 4.64
C CYS A 179 -0.50 11.21 3.27
N ILE A 180 -1.50 11.30 2.38
CA ILE A 180 -1.30 10.93 0.96
C ILE A 180 -0.56 12.05 0.22
N ASP A 181 0.53 11.71 -0.46
CA ASP A 181 1.31 12.69 -1.22
C ASP A 181 0.48 13.37 -2.34
N PRO A 182 0.58 14.70 -2.54
CA PRO A 182 -0.23 15.46 -3.50
C PRO A 182 -0.08 15.05 -4.98
N SER A 183 0.92 14.23 -5.33
CA SER A 183 1.06 13.63 -6.65
C SER A 183 0.00 12.57 -6.94
N TRP A 184 -0.60 11.98 -5.90
CA TRP A 184 -1.67 10.98 -5.99
C TRP A 184 -3.05 11.61 -5.85
N PHE A 185 -4.10 10.90 -6.27
CA PHE A 185 -5.48 11.35 -6.10
C PHE A 185 -5.98 11.24 -4.65
N GLY A 186 -5.54 10.17 -3.98
CA GLY A 186 -6.08 9.71 -2.71
C GLY A 186 -6.39 8.21 -2.72
N ILE A 187 -7.08 7.77 -1.67
CA ILE A 187 -7.47 6.39 -1.46
C ILE A 187 -8.77 6.08 -2.19
N SER A 188 -8.87 4.88 -2.76
CA SER A 188 -10.12 4.31 -3.27
C SER A 188 -10.23 2.82 -2.96
N SER A 189 -11.41 2.24 -3.17
CA SER A 189 -11.63 0.80 -3.10
C SER A 189 -12.52 0.34 -4.24
N TYR A 190 -12.28 -0.84 -4.81
CA TYR A 190 -13.31 -1.58 -5.52
C TYR A 190 -14.05 -2.48 -4.52
N GLN A 191 -15.39 -2.54 -4.62
CA GLN A 191 -16.22 -3.43 -3.82
C GLN A 191 -17.36 -4.04 -4.65
N GLU A 192 -17.60 -5.35 -4.44
CA GLU A 192 -18.74 -6.10 -4.95
C GLU A 192 -19.65 -6.48 -3.77
N ILE A 193 -20.83 -5.84 -3.71
CA ILE A 193 -21.82 -5.99 -2.63
C ILE A 193 -23.15 -6.38 -3.27
N ASP A 194 -23.77 -7.48 -2.80
CA ASP A 194 -25.06 -7.99 -3.28
C ASP A 194 -25.16 -8.17 -4.83
N GLY A 195 -24.01 -8.41 -5.48
CA GLY A 195 -23.88 -8.58 -6.94
C GLY A 195 -23.84 -7.26 -7.73
N ASN A 196 -23.67 -6.12 -7.04
CA ASN A 196 -23.34 -4.83 -7.66
C ASN A 196 -21.87 -4.50 -7.40
N ALA A 197 -21.14 -4.17 -8.46
CA ALA A 197 -19.71 -3.89 -8.42
C ALA A 197 -19.45 -2.40 -8.71
N GLY A 198 -18.60 -1.76 -7.91
CA GLY A 198 -18.28 -0.35 -8.09
C GLY A 198 -17.00 0.09 -7.40
N ASN A 199 -16.44 1.19 -7.89
CA ASN A 199 -15.36 1.91 -7.21
C ASN A 199 -15.96 2.92 -6.23
N ASN A 200 -15.27 3.11 -5.11
CA ASN A 200 -15.63 4.00 -4.03
C ASN A 200 -14.39 4.83 -3.64
N PHE A 201 -14.57 6.11 -3.31
CA PHE A 201 -13.52 7.07 -2.95
C PHE A 201 -13.66 7.62 -1.52
N TYR A 202 -14.63 7.15 -0.74
CA TYR A 202 -14.91 7.62 0.62
C TYR A 202 -15.13 6.43 1.57
N SER A 203 -14.71 6.59 2.81
CA SER A 203 -14.48 5.44 3.67
C SER A 203 -15.65 4.99 4.54
N ASN A 204 -16.53 5.92 4.95
CA ASN A 204 -17.38 5.75 6.13
C ASN A 204 -18.86 5.40 5.84
N GLY A 205 -19.16 4.83 4.68
CA GLY A 205 -20.51 4.37 4.36
C GLY A 205 -20.94 3.17 5.21
N ILE A 206 -22.11 3.25 5.86
CA ILE A 206 -22.59 2.22 6.81
C ILE A 206 -22.71 0.82 6.17
N ASP A 207 -22.97 0.76 4.86
CA ASP A 207 -23.07 -0.48 4.09
C ASP A 207 -21.79 -0.83 3.30
N ASN A 208 -20.72 -0.02 3.37
CA ASN A 208 -19.46 -0.27 2.67
C ASN A 208 -18.80 -1.57 3.15
N HIS A 209 -18.26 -2.33 2.19
CA HIS A 209 -17.46 -3.51 2.51
C HIS A 209 -16.05 -3.11 2.92
N VAL A 210 -15.40 -2.23 2.14
CA VAL A 210 -14.04 -1.73 2.38
C VAL A 210 -14.12 -0.33 2.97
N ASN A 211 -13.58 -0.16 4.17
CA ASN A 211 -13.57 1.10 4.93
C ASN A 211 -12.10 1.44 5.26
N TRP A 212 -11.78 2.73 5.39
CA TRP A 212 -10.44 3.18 5.77
C TRP A 212 -10.44 4.47 6.60
N SER A 213 -9.46 4.66 7.47
CA SER A 213 -9.32 5.89 8.25
C SER A 213 -7.87 6.20 8.53
N LEU A 214 -7.54 7.49 8.55
CA LEU A 214 -6.30 7.95 9.15
C LEU A 214 -6.41 7.81 10.68
N VAL A 215 -5.44 7.17 11.31
CA VAL A 215 -5.40 6.95 12.76
C VAL A 215 -4.05 7.41 13.29
N ASP A 216 -4.05 8.45 14.13
CA ASP A 216 -2.86 8.80 14.92
C ASP A 216 -2.67 7.79 16.05
N LEU A 217 -1.52 7.11 16.06
CA LEU A 217 -1.10 6.15 17.06
C LEU A 217 -0.41 6.80 18.28
N GLU A 218 0.00 8.06 18.16
CA GLU A 218 0.82 8.81 19.14
C GLU A 218 2.10 8.05 19.59
N ASP A 219 2.62 7.12 18.77
CA ASP A 219 3.74 6.25 19.14
C ASP A 219 5.14 6.87 18.88
N GLY A 220 5.22 7.90 18.03
CA GLY A 220 6.45 8.61 17.70
C GLY A 220 7.33 7.92 16.65
N GLU A 221 6.87 6.79 16.08
CA GLU A 221 7.56 6.06 15.01
C GLU A 221 6.72 5.98 13.73
N HIS A 222 5.40 5.77 13.86
CA HIS A 222 4.45 5.59 12.75
C HIS A 222 3.30 6.61 12.76
N ASN A 223 3.06 7.30 13.89
CA ASN A 223 2.12 8.41 14.04
C ASN A 223 0.79 8.21 13.27
N ASN A 224 0.54 8.94 12.18
CA ASN A 224 -0.67 8.79 11.36
C ASN A 224 -0.57 7.60 10.40
N VAL A 225 -1.37 6.56 10.62
CA VAL A 225 -1.40 5.36 9.75
C VAL A 225 -2.72 5.18 9.02
N ILE A 226 -2.71 4.53 7.86
CA ILE A 226 -3.93 4.13 7.15
C ILE A 226 -4.45 2.81 7.75
N ASP A 227 -5.53 2.89 8.53
CA ASP A 227 -6.26 1.75 9.06
C ASP A 227 -7.32 1.28 8.04
N VAL A 228 -7.26 0.04 7.58
CA VAL A 228 -8.10 -0.51 6.48
C VAL A 228 -8.87 -1.75 6.94
N LYS A 229 -10.20 -1.71 6.80
CA LYS A 229 -11.13 -2.74 7.32
C LYS A 229 -12.04 -3.30 6.23
N PHE A 230 -12.18 -4.63 6.24
CA PHE A 230 -13.09 -5.37 5.39
C PHE A 230 -14.20 -6.01 6.25
N LEU A 231 -15.44 -5.54 6.09
CA LEU A 231 -16.50 -5.76 7.08
C LEU A 231 -17.42 -6.98 6.81
N ARG A 232 -17.36 -7.59 5.62
CA ARG A 232 -18.39 -8.53 5.15
C ARG A 232 -17.79 -9.84 4.65
N ASN A 233 -18.52 -10.93 4.87
CA ASN A 233 -18.13 -12.29 4.45
C ASN A 233 -18.75 -12.71 3.11
N ASP A 234 -19.81 -12.01 2.68
CA ASP A 234 -20.56 -12.23 1.45
C ASP A 234 -20.09 -11.37 0.26
N SER A 235 -19.18 -10.44 0.53
CA SER A 235 -18.68 -9.43 -0.40
C SER A 235 -17.19 -9.67 -0.69
N SER A 236 -16.67 -8.99 -1.71
CA SER A 236 -15.23 -8.95 -1.97
C SER A 236 -14.82 -7.60 -2.52
N GLY A 237 -13.62 -7.15 -2.18
CA GLY A 237 -13.08 -5.88 -2.61
C GLY A 237 -11.56 -5.81 -2.53
N ASN A 238 -11.04 -4.62 -2.78
CA ASN A 238 -9.64 -4.26 -2.62
C ASN A 238 -9.52 -2.83 -2.07
N PHE A 239 -8.37 -2.53 -1.49
CA PHE A 239 -7.91 -1.20 -1.14
C PHE A 239 -6.94 -0.72 -2.21
N THR A 240 -7.00 0.57 -2.57
CA THR A 240 -6.14 1.18 -3.58
C THR A 240 -5.70 2.60 -3.24
N ILE A 241 -4.49 2.99 -3.66
CA ILE A 241 -4.08 4.40 -3.77
C ILE A 241 -3.90 4.71 -5.26
N ALA A 242 -4.72 5.63 -5.77
CA ALA A 242 -4.89 5.87 -7.20
C ALA A 242 -4.14 7.12 -7.69
N ALA A 243 -3.60 7.05 -8.90
CA ALA A 243 -3.09 8.23 -9.60
C ALA A 243 -4.22 9.23 -9.90
N PRO A 244 -3.93 10.54 -10.01
CA PRO A 244 -4.90 11.53 -10.45
C PRO A 244 -5.30 11.28 -11.90
N THR A 245 -6.56 11.56 -12.24
CA THR A 245 -7.06 11.46 -13.61
C THR A 245 -6.78 12.79 -14.33
N PRO A 246 -5.89 12.85 -15.34
CA PRO A 246 -5.70 14.08 -16.11
C PRO A 246 -6.97 14.43 -16.89
N GLU A 247 -7.30 15.71 -16.99
CA GLU A 247 -8.34 16.18 -17.93
C GLU A 247 -8.02 15.67 -19.35
N ASN A 248 -8.93 14.86 -19.91
CA ASN A 248 -8.86 14.25 -21.24
C ASN A 248 -7.88 13.06 -21.42
N ALA A 249 -7.41 12.40 -20.36
CA ALA A 249 -6.71 11.12 -20.47
C ALA A 249 -7.68 9.91 -20.39
N ASP A 250 -7.38 8.84 -21.13
CA ASP A 250 -8.18 7.60 -21.11
C ASP A 250 -7.98 6.79 -19.80
N MET A 251 -6.89 7.02 -19.05
CA MET A 251 -6.58 6.43 -17.74
C MET A 251 -5.76 7.39 -16.86
N PRO A 252 -5.87 7.31 -15.52
CA PRO A 252 -4.93 7.93 -14.58
C PRO A 252 -3.53 7.34 -14.72
N ALA A 253 -2.48 8.16 -14.65
CA ALA A 253 -1.09 7.71 -14.76
C ALA A 253 -0.07 8.72 -14.21
N ILE A 254 0.97 8.22 -13.52
CA ILE A 254 2.17 8.94 -13.11
C ILE A 254 3.39 8.24 -13.77
N ASP A 255 4.37 9.03 -14.23
CA ASP A 255 5.64 8.51 -14.74
C ASP A 255 6.60 8.28 -13.57
N MET A 256 6.87 7.01 -13.28
CA MET A 256 7.77 6.54 -12.22
C MET A 256 9.05 5.93 -12.81
N THR A 257 9.42 6.26 -14.07
CA THR A 257 10.62 5.71 -14.74
C THR A 257 11.91 6.02 -13.98
N ASP A 258 11.95 7.12 -13.24
CA ASP A 258 13.04 7.51 -12.34
C ASP A 258 13.31 6.47 -11.22
N PHE A 259 12.33 5.61 -10.92
CA PHE A 259 12.40 4.53 -9.92
C PHE A 259 12.51 3.13 -10.56
N ALA A 260 12.73 3.02 -11.87
CA ALA A 260 12.73 1.74 -12.59
C ALA A 260 13.73 0.70 -12.04
N ASN A 261 14.87 1.17 -11.50
CA ASN A 261 15.91 0.35 -10.87
C ASN A 261 15.82 0.36 -9.33
N GLY A 262 14.71 0.89 -8.78
CA GLY A 262 14.49 1.04 -7.35
C GLY A 262 13.55 -0.01 -6.78
N TYR A 263 12.91 0.32 -5.67
CA TYR A 263 11.93 -0.53 -5.02
C TYR A 263 10.77 0.31 -4.45
N ILE A 264 9.60 -0.31 -4.31
CA ILE A 264 8.55 0.20 -3.43
C ILE A 264 8.80 -0.37 -2.02
N LYS A 265 8.64 0.47 -1.00
CA LYS A 265 8.75 0.10 0.41
C LYS A 265 7.52 0.61 1.16
N PHE A 266 7.03 -0.17 2.12
CA PHE A 266 5.96 0.21 3.03
C PHE A 266 5.98 -0.67 4.28
N ASP A 267 5.40 -0.19 5.37
CA ASP A 267 5.19 -0.96 6.60
C ASP A 267 3.73 -1.41 6.69
N VAL A 268 3.51 -2.63 7.17
CA VAL A 268 2.17 -3.22 7.33
C VAL A 268 2.06 -4.05 8.62
N ARG A 269 0.93 -3.95 9.31
CA ARG A 269 0.57 -4.85 10.42
C ARG A 269 -0.89 -5.30 10.36
N ALA A 270 -1.19 -6.53 10.79
CA ALA A 270 -2.57 -6.94 11.05
C ALA A 270 -3.06 -6.36 12.39
N VAL A 271 -4.37 -6.14 12.55
CA VAL A 271 -4.93 -5.51 13.76
C VAL A 271 -6.24 -6.19 14.20
N GLY A 272 -6.14 -7.11 15.15
CA GLY A 272 -7.27 -7.82 15.75
C GLY A 272 -7.86 -8.97 14.91
N THR A 273 -7.16 -9.39 13.85
CA THR A 273 -7.57 -10.51 12.99
C THR A 273 -7.18 -11.86 13.64
N THR A 274 -8.07 -12.86 13.59
CA THR A 274 -7.98 -14.08 14.43
C THR A 274 -7.06 -15.20 13.93
N ASP A 275 -6.42 -15.01 12.79
CA ASP A 275 -5.47 -15.93 12.15
C ASP A 275 -4.37 -15.11 11.45
N PRO A 276 -3.17 -15.66 11.19
CA PRO A 276 -2.13 -14.98 10.41
C PRO A 276 -2.68 -14.50 9.06
N LEU A 277 -2.64 -13.18 8.85
CA LEU A 277 -3.26 -12.56 7.69
C LEU A 277 -2.35 -12.68 6.46
N THR A 278 -2.90 -13.16 5.35
CA THR A 278 -2.24 -13.11 4.04
C THR A 278 -2.85 -12.01 3.19
N LEU A 279 -2.02 -11.09 2.73
CA LEU A 279 -2.39 -10.03 1.79
C LEU A 279 -1.75 -10.28 0.43
N PHE A 280 -2.51 -10.02 -0.63
CA PHE A 280 -2.03 -10.03 -2.00
C PHE A 280 -1.92 -8.59 -2.47
N LEU A 281 -0.75 -8.23 -2.98
CA LEU A 281 -0.42 -6.89 -3.43
C LEU A 281 -0.27 -6.88 -4.96
N SER A 282 -0.65 -5.78 -5.60
CA SER A 282 -0.38 -5.51 -7.01
C SER A 282 -0.08 -4.04 -7.25
N ILE A 283 0.66 -3.75 -8.32
CA ILE A 283 0.84 -2.40 -8.86
C ILE A 283 0.27 -2.39 -10.28
N GLN A 284 -0.38 -1.30 -10.68
CA GLN A 284 -1.07 -1.21 -11.97
C GLN A 284 -0.59 -0.03 -12.79
N CYS A 285 -0.59 -0.21 -14.11
CA CYS A 285 -0.15 0.77 -15.11
C CYS A 285 -1.23 1.01 -16.18
N GLY A 286 -2.51 0.88 -15.78
CA GLY A 286 -3.69 1.00 -16.62
C GLY A 286 -3.96 -0.20 -17.54
N TYR A 287 -5.15 -0.79 -17.44
CA TYR A 287 -5.53 -2.01 -18.18
C TYR A 287 -5.20 -1.93 -19.70
N PRO A 288 -4.56 -2.96 -20.29
CA PRO A 288 -4.28 -4.29 -19.73
C PRO A 288 -2.98 -4.39 -18.90
N CYS A 289 -2.31 -3.27 -18.65
CA CYS A 289 -1.00 -3.23 -17.97
C CYS A 289 -1.16 -3.31 -16.43
N GLY A 290 -0.43 -4.23 -15.82
CA GLY A 290 -0.34 -4.42 -14.37
C GLY A 290 0.32 -5.75 -14.03
N THR A 291 0.78 -5.91 -12.79
CA THR A 291 1.51 -7.11 -12.34
C THR A 291 0.68 -8.39 -12.58
N SER A 292 1.12 -9.23 -13.51
CA SER A 292 0.37 -10.43 -13.95
C SER A 292 0.16 -11.49 -12.86
N THR A 293 1.02 -11.50 -11.84
CA THR A 293 0.82 -12.23 -10.56
C THR A 293 0.97 -11.26 -9.39
N PRO A 294 0.06 -11.28 -8.40
CA PRO A 294 0.22 -10.45 -7.22
C PRO A 294 1.39 -10.92 -6.35
N TRP A 295 2.10 -9.97 -5.75
CA TRP A 295 3.05 -10.26 -4.67
C TRP A 295 2.27 -10.73 -3.43
N THR A 296 2.79 -11.68 -2.67
CA THR A 296 2.09 -12.23 -1.50
C THR A 296 2.86 -11.86 -0.23
N VAL A 297 2.20 -11.15 0.68
CA VAL A 297 2.68 -10.93 2.04
C VAL A 297 2.04 -12.02 2.90
N GLU A 298 2.79 -13.10 3.14
CA GLU A 298 2.31 -14.25 3.91
C GLU A 298 2.50 -14.04 5.41
N THR A 299 1.53 -14.51 6.18
CA THR A 299 1.63 -14.69 7.64
C THR A 299 1.95 -13.44 8.46
N LEU A 300 1.26 -12.33 8.19
CA LEU A 300 1.33 -11.13 9.03
C LEU A 300 0.89 -11.46 10.47
N PRO A 301 1.75 -11.21 11.48
CA PRO A 301 1.36 -11.36 12.88
C PRO A 301 0.38 -10.24 13.30
N ASP A 302 -0.46 -10.54 14.28
CA ASP A 302 -1.34 -9.52 14.85
C ASP A 302 -0.54 -8.50 15.68
N SER A 303 -0.75 -7.22 15.39
CA SER A 303 -0.15 -6.06 16.06
C SER A 303 1.38 -5.92 15.95
N GLU A 304 2.04 -6.66 15.06
CA GLU A 304 3.48 -6.52 14.77
C GLU A 304 3.71 -5.89 13.39
N TRP A 305 4.49 -4.81 13.32
CA TRP A 305 4.87 -4.16 12.07
C TRP A 305 5.85 -5.03 11.27
N THR A 306 5.62 -5.11 9.97
CA THR A 306 6.46 -5.81 8.99
C THR A 306 6.74 -4.87 7.83
N SER A 307 8.02 -4.54 7.61
CA SER A 307 8.45 -3.81 6.41
C SER A 307 8.43 -4.73 5.19
N VAL A 308 7.84 -4.25 4.10
CA VAL A 308 7.77 -4.95 2.82
C VAL A 308 8.50 -4.12 1.76
N THR A 309 9.53 -4.71 1.16
CA THR A 309 10.28 -4.13 0.04
C THR A 309 10.07 -4.97 -1.21
N ILE A 310 9.76 -4.33 -2.35
CA ILE A 310 9.55 -5.01 -3.63
C ILE A 310 10.27 -4.24 -4.75
N TRP A 311 11.26 -4.88 -5.35
CA TRP A 311 12.05 -4.33 -6.45
C TRP A 311 11.20 -4.07 -7.69
N VAL A 312 11.38 -2.92 -8.32
CA VAL A 312 10.58 -2.46 -9.47
C VAL A 312 10.88 -3.30 -10.72
N GLU A 313 12.11 -3.78 -10.88
CA GLU A 313 12.48 -4.74 -11.93
C GLU A 313 11.62 -6.01 -11.93
N ASN A 314 11.35 -6.62 -10.76
CA ASN A 314 10.47 -7.78 -10.63
C ASN A 314 9.04 -7.47 -11.09
N LEU A 315 8.60 -6.22 -10.96
CA LEU A 315 7.30 -5.78 -11.44
C LEU A 315 7.29 -5.55 -12.95
N ILE A 316 8.38 -4.99 -13.50
CA ILE A 316 8.59 -4.80 -14.95
C ILE A 316 8.59 -6.16 -15.67
N ASP A 317 9.26 -7.17 -15.12
CA ASP A 317 9.25 -8.55 -15.60
C ASP A 317 7.84 -9.20 -15.54
N LEU A 318 6.97 -8.71 -14.65
CA LEU A 318 5.55 -9.06 -14.56
C LEU A 318 4.63 -8.20 -15.45
N GLU A 319 5.19 -7.54 -16.46
CA GLU A 319 4.55 -6.66 -17.45
C GLU A 319 4.12 -5.26 -16.94
N LEU A 320 4.71 -4.76 -15.83
CA LEU A 320 4.50 -3.38 -15.38
C LEU A 320 5.22 -2.36 -16.27
N ASP A 321 4.50 -1.34 -16.75
CA ASP A 321 5.06 -0.17 -17.42
C ASP A 321 5.14 1.01 -16.44
N VAL A 322 6.35 1.23 -15.92
CA VAL A 322 6.66 2.28 -14.95
C VAL A 322 6.46 3.70 -15.47
N SER A 323 6.37 3.91 -16.79
CA SER A 323 6.11 5.24 -17.36
C SER A 323 4.65 5.71 -17.22
N LYS A 324 3.77 4.85 -16.70
CA LYS A 324 2.33 5.15 -16.58
C LYS A 324 1.64 4.43 -15.41
N ILE A 325 2.20 4.50 -14.21
CA ILE A 325 1.61 3.90 -13.00
C ILE A 325 0.24 4.53 -12.70
N SER A 326 -0.82 3.73 -12.74
CA SER A 326 -2.20 4.15 -12.45
C SER A 326 -2.57 3.98 -10.98
N THR A 327 -1.89 3.07 -10.29
CA THR A 327 -2.20 2.65 -8.92
C THR A 327 -0.89 2.29 -8.22
N ALA A 328 -0.45 3.07 -7.23
CA ALA A 328 0.76 2.78 -6.44
C ALA A 328 0.58 1.51 -5.61
N LEU A 329 -0.49 1.59 -4.83
CA LEU A 329 -1.08 0.72 -3.85
C LEU A 329 -2.23 -0.20 -4.34
N LEU A 330 -2.17 -1.52 -4.51
CA LEU A 330 -3.41 -2.32 -4.56
C LEU A 330 -3.28 -3.53 -3.66
N ILE A 331 -4.06 -3.56 -2.58
CA ILE A 331 -4.11 -4.68 -1.64
C ILE A 331 -5.48 -5.35 -1.72
N ASN A 332 -5.47 -6.65 -1.99
CA ASN A 332 -6.63 -7.51 -1.74
C ASN A 332 -6.27 -8.55 -0.65
N PRO A 333 -7.09 -8.71 0.39
CA PRO A 333 -7.11 -9.94 1.17
C PRO A 333 -7.49 -11.13 0.28
N GLN A 334 -7.42 -12.35 0.80
CA GLN A 334 -7.86 -13.54 0.06
C GLN A 334 -9.28 -13.34 -0.51
N TRP A 335 -9.47 -13.65 -1.79
CA TRP A 335 -10.77 -13.56 -2.45
C TRP A 335 -11.77 -14.52 -1.80
N VAL A 336 -12.96 -14.00 -1.48
CA VAL A 336 -14.00 -14.63 -0.65
C VAL A 336 -13.58 -14.79 0.82
N ASN A 337 -14.50 -14.45 1.73
CA ASN A 337 -14.29 -14.41 3.19
C ASN A 337 -13.26 -13.36 3.64
N GLN A 338 -13.55 -12.09 3.33
CA GLN A 338 -12.76 -10.93 3.76
C GLN A 338 -13.27 -10.30 5.07
N ALA A 339 -14.30 -10.87 5.73
CA ALA A 339 -14.79 -10.35 7.01
C ALA A 339 -13.72 -10.35 8.10
N ASP A 340 -13.75 -9.34 8.95
CA ASP A 340 -12.87 -9.16 10.11
C ASP A 340 -11.36 -9.08 9.74
N VAL A 341 -11.06 -8.88 8.44
CA VAL A 341 -9.72 -8.51 7.99
C VAL A 341 -9.52 -7.02 8.27
N ASN A 342 -8.50 -6.73 9.08
CA ASN A 342 -8.11 -5.39 9.44
C ASN A 342 -6.57 -5.31 9.45
N PHE A 343 -6.03 -4.33 8.74
CA PHE A 343 -4.60 -4.06 8.70
C PHE A 343 -4.33 -2.56 8.68
N GLN A 344 -3.15 -2.17 9.14
CA GLN A 344 -2.65 -0.81 9.06
C GLN A 344 -1.47 -0.75 8.10
N LEU A 345 -1.40 0.33 7.32
CA LEU A 345 -0.31 0.66 6.43
C LEU A 345 0.34 1.97 6.86
N ASP A 346 1.64 2.06 6.66
CA ASP A 346 2.43 3.26 6.86
C ASP A 346 3.60 3.30 5.86
N ASN A 347 4.30 4.43 5.77
CA ASN A 347 5.63 4.54 5.15
C ASN A 347 5.70 4.11 3.67
N ILE A 348 4.60 4.22 2.93
CA ILE A 348 4.45 3.81 1.53
C ILE A 348 5.18 4.79 0.61
N ARG A 349 6.23 4.32 -0.07
CA ARG A 349 7.05 5.15 -0.96
C ARG A 349 7.81 4.34 -2.00
N TRP A 350 8.13 4.98 -3.11
CA TRP A 350 9.07 4.49 -4.11
C TRP A 350 10.43 5.10 -3.80
N GLU A 351 11.40 4.27 -3.46
CA GLU A 351 12.78 4.72 -3.27
C GLU A 351 13.60 4.32 -4.51
N LYS A 352 14.41 5.26 -5.00
CA LYS A 352 15.47 4.93 -5.94
C LYS A 352 16.44 4.03 -5.19
N ALA A 353 16.86 2.91 -5.78
CA ALA A 353 17.92 2.11 -5.18
C ALA A 353 19.13 3.03 -5.00
N SER A 354 19.68 3.09 -3.78
CA SER A 354 20.76 4.03 -3.45
C SER A 354 22.10 3.52 -3.98
N CYS A 355 22.18 3.43 -5.30
CA CYS A 355 23.38 3.16 -6.07
C CYS A 355 23.86 4.49 -6.72
N ASP A 356 23.86 5.58 -5.93
CA ASP A 356 24.19 6.94 -6.39
C ASP A 356 25.71 7.08 -6.64
N ASP A 357 26.09 6.62 -7.83
CA ASP A 357 27.15 7.14 -8.70
C ASP A 357 28.35 7.87 -8.05
N ALA A 358 29.30 7.06 -7.59
CA ALA A 358 30.70 7.38 -7.82
C ALA A 358 31.44 6.11 -8.29
N PRO A 359 32.32 6.15 -9.30
CA PRO A 359 32.93 4.96 -9.93
C PRO A 359 33.89 4.19 -9.01
N ASN A 360 34.07 4.67 -7.78
CA ASN A 360 34.75 4.03 -6.67
C ASN A 360 33.83 3.20 -5.77
N VAL A 361 32.51 3.35 -5.78
CA VAL A 361 31.62 2.59 -4.88
C VAL A 361 31.39 1.20 -5.46
N VAL A 362 31.70 0.17 -4.67
CA VAL A 362 31.62 -1.25 -5.02
C VAL A 362 30.36 -1.89 -4.43
N PHE A 363 29.97 -1.47 -3.21
CA PHE A 363 28.73 -1.83 -2.54
C PHE A 363 28.42 -0.78 -1.44
N SER A 364 27.15 -0.46 -1.23
CA SER A 364 26.69 0.30 -0.05
C SER A 364 25.36 -0.29 0.43
N ASN A 365 24.20 0.10 -0.10
CA ASN A 365 22.92 -0.57 0.22
C ASN A 365 22.32 -1.38 -0.96
N CYS A 366 23.13 -1.70 -1.98
CA CYS A 366 22.68 -2.43 -3.16
C CYS A 366 23.85 -3.16 -3.84
N LEU A 367 23.66 -4.43 -4.20
CA LEU A 367 24.46 -5.06 -5.24
C LEU A 367 24.04 -4.55 -6.62
N ILE A 368 25.00 -4.22 -7.49
CA ILE A 368 24.69 -3.79 -8.85
C ILE A 368 23.95 -4.93 -9.58
N GLN A 369 22.71 -4.64 -9.98
CA GLN A 369 21.74 -5.62 -10.51
C GLN A 369 22.08 -6.11 -11.91
N ASP A 370 23.02 -7.04 -11.93
CA ASP A 370 23.09 -8.15 -12.87
C ASP A 370 23.58 -9.30 -11.99
N ASP A 371 22.93 -10.48 -12.00
CA ASP A 371 23.21 -11.65 -11.12
C ASP A 371 24.64 -12.23 -11.25
N ARG A 372 25.49 -11.51 -11.97
CA ARG A 372 26.89 -11.75 -12.28
C ARG A 372 27.83 -10.80 -11.55
N SER A 373 27.33 -9.80 -10.81
CA SER A 373 28.16 -8.85 -10.05
C SER A 373 28.71 -9.46 -8.77
N ALA A 374 28.02 -10.39 -8.14
CA ALA A 374 28.49 -11.17 -7.00
C ALA A 374 28.59 -12.66 -7.36
N SER A 375 29.65 -13.34 -6.92
CA SER A 375 29.94 -14.71 -7.33
C SER A 375 30.62 -15.51 -6.23
N GLY A 376 30.29 -16.80 -6.17
CA GLY A 376 30.97 -17.81 -5.35
C GLY A 376 31.81 -18.71 -6.24
N TRP A 377 32.98 -19.12 -5.75
CA TRP A 377 33.81 -20.15 -6.40
C TRP A 377 34.07 -21.31 -5.43
N ASP A 378 34.03 -22.54 -5.92
CA ASP A 378 34.48 -23.75 -5.22
C ASP A 378 35.35 -24.67 -6.10
N GLU A 379 35.89 -25.74 -5.51
CA GLU A 379 36.85 -26.65 -6.15
C GLU A 379 36.20 -27.70 -7.08
N ASP A 380 34.88 -27.91 -7.04
CA ASP A 380 34.18 -28.99 -7.78
C ASP A 380 33.31 -28.51 -8.97
N GLY A 381 32.78 -27.27 -8.99
CA GLY A 381 31.80 -26.85 -10.00
C GLY A 381 31.98 -25.50 -10.69
N GLY A 382 32.86 -24.61 -10.19
CA GLY A 382 33.20 -23.35 -10.85
C GLY A 382 32.52 -22.12 -10.24
N PHE A 383 32.15 -21.13 -11.06
CA PHE A 383 31.48 -19.92 -10.59
C PHE A 383 29.97 -20.15 -10.45
N TYR A 384 29.45 -19.86 -9.27
CA TYR A 384 28.03 -19.86 -8.95
C TYR A 384 27.49 -18.43 -8.91
N GLY A 385 26.21 -18.27 -9.25
CA GLY A 385 25.42 -17.08 -9.02
C GLY A 385 24.11 -17.47 -8.33
N LEU A 386 23.63 -16.60 -7.44
CA LEU A 386 22.42 -16.73 -6.63
C LEU A 386 22.42 -17.82 -5.53
N PRO A 387 21.67 -17.61 -4.43
CA PRO A 387 21.78 -18.41 -3.21
C PRO A 387 21.14 -19.79 -3.33
N ASP A 388 21.97 -20.83 -3.23
CA ASP A 388 21.56 -22.21 -2.94
C ASP A 388 22.24 -22.66 -1.63
N PRO A 389 21.50 -23.03 -0.57
CA PRO A 389 22.08 -23.47 0.69
C PRO A 389 22.80 -24.83 0.61
N ASP A 390 22.59 -25.61 -0.46
CA ASP A 390 23.36 -26.83 -0.72
C ASP A 390 24.76 -26.52 -1.30
N ASN A 391 25.01 -25.29 -1.80
CA ASN A 391 26.35 -24.85 -2.25
C ASN A 391 27.30 -24.66 -1.06
N HIS A 392 28.61 -24.81 -1.32
CA HIS A 392 29.65 -24.62 -0.32
C HIS A 392 29.72 -23.19 0.22
N ILE A 393 29.37 -22.19 -0.60
CA ILE A 393 29.27 -20.78 -0.23
C ILE A 393 27.96 -20.21 -0.76
N SER A 394 27.32 -19.34 0.01
CA SER A 394 26.09 -18.62 -0.35
C SER A 394 26.16 -17.20 0.19
N TRP A 395 25.53 -16.25 -0.50
CA TRP A 395 25.41 -14.86 -0.05
C TRP A 395 24.00 -14.34 -0.29
N LEU A 396 23.57 -13.43 0.57
CA LEU A 396 22.28 -12.75 0.52
C LEU A 396 22.48 -11.27 0.87
N GLU A 397 21.73 -10.39 0.21
CA GLU A 397 21.50 -9.05 0.72
C GLU A 397 20.44 -9.15 1.82
N ILE A 398 20.75 -8.63 3.01
CA ILE A 398 19.86 -8.66 4.18
C ILE A 398 19.82 -7.30 4.85
N PHE A 399 18.68 -6.93 5.42
CA PHE A 399 18.60 -5.78 6.32
C PHE A 399 19.26 -6.14 7.67
N SER A 400 20.32 -5.42 8.05
CA SER A 400 21.11 -5.74 9.25
C SER A 400 20.46 -5.25 10.55
N GLY A 401 19.71 -4.14 10.47
CA GLY A 401 19.09 -3.48 11.62
C GLY A 401 20.04 -2.67 12.51
N ASP A 402 21.33 -2.57 12.17
CA ASP A 402 22.32 -1.78 12.90
C ASP A 402 22.35 -0.30 12.43
N GLU A 403 22.49 0.64 13.37
CA GLU A 403 22.57 2.08 13.08
C GLU A 403 23.78 2.40 12.17
N GLY A 404 23.50 2.88 10.95
CA GLY A 404 24.51 3.22 9.95
C GLY A 404 24.86 2.09 8.96
N HIS A 405 24.25 0.92 9.10
CA HIS A 405 24.48 -0.25 8.24
C HIS A 405 23.13 -0.88 7.85
N ASN A 406 22.48 -0.36 6.81
CA ASN A 406 21.10 -0.75 6.45
C ASN A 406 21.05 -2.13 5.80
N ASP A 407 21.26 -2.20 4.48
CA ASP A 407 21.22 -3.43 3.70
C ASP A 407 22.65 -3.89 3.42
N VAL A 408 22.98 -5.12 3.81
CA VAL A 408 24.35 -5.64 3.87
C VAL A 408 24.45 -7.01 3.23
N ILE A 409 25.63 -7.38 2.74
CA ILE A 409 25.85 -8.71 2.17
C ILE A 409 26.24 -9.69 3.30
N GLU A 410 25.35 -10.59 3.74
CA GLU A 410 25.77 -11.73 4.56
C GLU A 410 26.37 -12.81 3.65
N VAL A 411 27.66 -13.09 3.82
CA VAL A 411 28.36 -14.20 3.18
C VAL A 411 28.45 -15.37 4.17
N SER A 412 27.88 -16.51 3.79
CA SER A 412 27.84 -17.75 4.56
C SER A 412 28.62 -18.88 3.90
N PHE A 413 29.50 -19.52 4.67
CA PHE A 413 30.24 -20.71 4.27
C PHE A 413 29.59 -21.95 4.91
N ASN A 414 29.10 -22.88 4.10
CA ASN A 414 28.08 -23.85 4.51
C ASN A 414 28.62 -25.26 4.82
N ASN A 415 29.79 -25.63 4.29
CA ASN A 415 30.38 -26.95 4.52
C ASN A 415 31.92 -26.91 4.67
N ASP A 416 32.54 -28.06 4.95
CA ASP A 416 34.00 -28.21 5.19
C ASP A 416 34.72 -29.00 4.08
N THR A 417 34.03 -29.29 2.97
CA THR A 417 34.51 -30.33 2.04
C THR A 417 35.62 -29.86 1.09
N GLN A 418 35.75 -28.55 0.88
CA GLN A 418 36.59 -27.90 -0.13
C GLN A 418 37.11 -26.55 0.38
N SER A 419 37.80 -25.80 -0.47
CA SER A 419 37.97 -24.34 -0.31
C SER A 419 36.97 -23.56 -1.18
N SER A 420 36.50 -22.41 -0.71
CA SER A 420 35.66 -21.50 -1.51
C SER A 420 36.09 -20.05 -1.38
N SER A 421 35.56 -19.16 -2.22
CA SER A 421 35.74 -17.71 -2.12
C SER A 421 34.50 -16.96 -2.60
N PHE A 422 34.20 -15.83 -1.98
CA PHE A 422 33.20 -14.86 -2.46
C PHE A 422 33.90 -13.75 -3.24
N SER A 423 33.33 -13.25 -4.33
CA SER A 423 33.89 -12.12 -5.10
C SER A 423 32.81 -11.26 -5.72
N ILE A 424 32.95 -9.94 -5.56
CA ILE A 424 32.25 -8.92 -6.33
C ILE A 424 33.09 -8.60 -7.57
N ILE A 425 32.50 -8.58 -8.75
CA ILE A 425 33.17 -8.49 -10.05
C ILE A 425 32.47 -7.48 -10.99
N PRO A 426 33.22 -6.77 -11.85
CA PRO A 426 32.66 -5.79 -12.77
C PRO A 426 31.67 -6.39 -13.77
N VAL A 427 30.57 -5.67 -14.00
CA VAL A 427 29.60 -5.96 -15.05
C VAL A 427 29.58 -4.81 -16.08
N PRO A 428 29.72 -5.10 -17.39
CA PRO A 428 30.02 -6.40 -17.98
C PRO A 428 31.42 -6.89 -17.62
N LEU A 429 31.66 -8.21 -17.69
CA LEU A 429 32.92 -8.88 -17.37
C LEU A 429 34.10 -8.34 -18.20
N ALA A 430 34.70 -7.27 -17.72
CA ALA A 430 35.81 -6.53 -18.31
C ALA A 430 36.68 -5.97 -17.19
N SER A 431 37.99 -5.93 -17.42
CA SER A 431 38.92 -5.34 -16.48
C SER A 431 38.76 -3.82 -16.41
N MET A 432 38.85 -3.25 -15.20
CA MET A 432 38.70 -1.82 -14.96
C MET A 432 40.04 -1.12 -14.75
N ASP A 433 40.08 0.16 -15.11
CA ASP A 433 41.17 1.08 -14.81
C ASP A 433 40.82 1.92 -13.57
N LEU A 434 41.42 1.57 -12.44
CA LEU A 434 41.27 2.26 -11.16
C LEU A 434 42.47 3.18 -10.86
N SER A 435 43.28 3.53 -11.86
CA SER A 435 44.51 4.32 -11.68
C SER A 435 44.33 5.71 -11.06
N ALA A 436 43.11 6.25 -11.02
CA ALA A 436 42.77 7.44 -10.24
C ALA A 436 43.04 7.26 -8.73
N TYR A 437 42.76 6.08 -8.19
CA TYR A 437 42.89 5.74 -6.76
C TYR A 437 44.28 5.20 -6.38
N ALA A 438 45.27 5.26 -7.28
CA ALA A 438 46.61 4.69 -7.06
C ALA A 438 47.38 5.28 -5.87
N ALA A 439 46.92 6.41 -5.31
CA ALA A 439 47.50 7.07 -4.15
C ALA A 439 46.64 6.97 -2.87
N GLY A 440 45.44 6.38 -2.95
CA GLY A 440 44.45 6.36 -1.89
C GLY A 440 44.24 4.98 -1.26
N GLU A 441 43.00 4.69 -0.87
CA GLU A 441 42.64 3.49 -0.10
C GLU A 441 41.43 2.76 -0.71
N MET A 442 41.37 1.44 -0.52
CA MET A 442 40.12 0.68 -0.59
C MET A 442 39.57 0.55 0.84
N VAL A 443 38.29 0.86 1.02
CA VAL A 443 37.62 0.93 2.31
C VAL A 443 36.37 0.08 2.30
N PHE A 444 36.12 -0.66 3.37
CA PHE A 444 34.86 -1.40 3.57
C PHE A 444 34.60 -1.63 5.06
N ASP A 445 33.34 -1.77 5.42
CA ASP A 445 32.91 -2.18 6.74
C ASP A 445 32.61 -3.69 6.75
N TYR A 446 32.95 -4.36 7.85
CA TYR A 446 32.59 -5.76 8.03
C TYR A 446 32.21 -6.08 9.48
N LYS A 447 31.26 -7.00 9.65
CA LYS A 447 30.86 -7.55 10.94
C LYS A 447 31.01 -9.07 10.90
N MET A 448 31.96 -9.59 11.68
CA MET A 448 32.15 -11.04 11.81
C MET A 448 30.99 -11.61 12.65
N VAL A 449 30.05 -12.33 12.02
CA VAL A 449 28.85 -12.87 12.68
C VAL A 449 29.18 -14.16 13.42
N SER A 450 29.87 -15.09 12.75
CA SER A 450 30.35 -16.32 13.37
C SER A 450 31.60 -16.85 12.68
N ASN A 451 32.52 -17.43 13.45
CA ASN A 451 33.60 -18.26 12.94
C ASN A 451 33.92 -19.33 14.00
N PRO A 452 33.45 -20.58 13.82
CA PRO A 452 33.67 -21.65 14.79
C PRO A 452 35.10 -22.23 14.74
N HIS A 453 35.94 -21.81 13.79
CA HIS A 453 37.24 -22.39 13.50
C HIS A 453 38.39 -21.46 13.93
N ALA A 454 39.01 -21.78 15.07
CA ALA A 454 40.12 -21.00 15.62
C ALA A 454 41.30 -20.83 14.64
N ASP A 455 41.57 -21.84 13.82
CA ASP A 455 42.68 -21.85 12.85
C ASP A 455 42.30 -21.31 11.45
N THR A 456 41.00 -21.15 11.14
CA THR A 456 40.55 -20.57 9.85
C THR A 456 40.43 -19.06 9.97
N ASN A 457 41.31 -18.34 9.30
CA ASN A 457 41.23 -16.89 9.08
C ASN A 457 40.49 -16.57 7.77
N LEU A 458 40.06 -15.32 7.66
CA LEU A 458 39.38 -14.75 6.50
C LEU A 458 40.16 -13.53 6.03
N PHE A 459 40.36 -13.36 4.73
CA PHE A 459 41.16 -12.30 4.14
C PHE A 459 40.38 -11.59 3.02
N ALA A 460 40.53 -10.28 2.94
CA ALA A 460 40.14 -9.50 1.77
C ALA A 460 41.29 -9.44 0.77
N THR A 461 40.98 -9.44 -0.53
CA THR A 461 41.92 -9.29 -1.63
C THR A 461 41.21 -8.69 -2.86
N VAL A 462 41.99 -8.30 -3.86
CA VAL A 462 41.55 -7.73 -5.15
C VAL A 462 42.35 -8.41 -6.25
N GLN A 463 41.70 -8.90 -7.31
CA GLN A 463 42.37 -9.57 -8.42
C GLN A 463 42.46 -8.68 -9.66
N CYS A 464 43.41 -8.97 -10.54
CA CYS A 464 43.61 -8.29 -11.81
C CYS A 464 43.91 -9.29 -12.94
N GLY A 465 43.61 -8.92 -14.18
CA GLY A 465 44.02 -9.61 -15.40
C GLY A 465 43.91 -11.15 -15.39
N ASP A 466 44.96 -11.81 -15.91
CA ASP A 466 45.18 -13.25 -15.83
C ASP A 466 46.01 -13.59 -14.58
N TRP A 467 45.72 -14.72 -13.92
CA TRP A 467 46.51 -15.23 -12.80
C TRP A 467 48.00 -15.45 -13.18
N PRO A 468 48.98 -15.10 -12.31
CA PRO A 468 48.86 -14.53 -10.97
C PRO A 468 48.95 -13.00 -10.99
N CYS A 469 47.87 -12.33 -10.60
CA CYS A 469 47.81 -10.89 -10.43
C CYS A 469 46.72 -10.63 -9.37
N ALA A 470 47.13 -10.34 -8.13
CA ALA A 470 46.24 -10.14 -6.99
C ALA A 470 46.94 -9.31 -5.92
N GLY A 471 46.29 -8.26 -5.42
CA GLY A 471 46.88 -7.21 -4.57
C GLY A 471 47.23 -7.59 -3.14
N GLY A 472 47.57 -8.85 -2.85
CA GLY A 472 47.86 -9.34 -1.51
C GLY A 472 46.62 -9.76 -0.69
N GLU A 473 46.86 -10.40 0.45
CA GLU A 473 45.81 -10.95 1.33
C GLU A 473 45.77 -10.19 2.66
N PHE A 474 44.68 -9.48 2.95
CA PHE A 474 44.53 -8.61 4.13
C PHE A 474 43.62 -9.27 5.17
N LEU A 475 44.18 -9.59 6.34
CA LEU A 475 43.52 -10.37 7.39
C LEU A 475 42.38 -9.58 8.07
N LEU A 476 41.16 -10.13 8.03
CA LEU A 476 40.03 -9.63 8.84
C LEU A 476 40.20 -10.04 10.30
N ASP A 477 40.05 -9.08 11.21
CA ASP A 477 40.16 -9.30 12.65
C ASP A 477 38.90 -9.99 13.22
N LYS A 478 39.10 -11.24 13.66
CA LYS A 478 38.12 -12.13 14.29
C LYS A 478 38.19 -12.16 15.84
N SER A 479 38.78 -11.15 16.48
CA SER A 479 38.86 -11.08 17.95
C SER A 479 37.50 -10.90 18.65
N GLU A 480 36.53 -10.32 17.95
CA GLU A 480 35.22 -9.89 18.43
C GLU A 480 34.19 -10.21 17.35
N PHE A 481 33.00 -10.67 17.77
CA PHE A 481 31.89 -11.08 16.90
C PHE A 481 30.70 -10.15 17.12
N GLY A 482 29.91 -9.88 16.07
CA GLY A 482 28.74 -9.01 16.14
C GLY A 482 29.08 -7.52 16.34
N VAL A 483 30.28 -7.10 15.95
CA VAL A 483 30.74 -5.70 16.02
C VAL A 483 31.25 -5.30 14.63
N TRP A 484 30.73 -4.18 14.11
CA TRP A 484 31.18 -3.57 12.86
C TRP A 484 32.60 -2.99 12.99
N LYS A 485 33.40 -3.16 11.94
CA LYS A 485 34.78 -2.68 11.84
C LYS A 485 35.05 -2.15 10.44
N GLU A 486 35.51 -0.89 10.33
CA GLU A 486 36.04 -0.33 9.09
C GLU A 486 37.45 -0.93 8.83
N MET A 487 37.65 -1.48 7.63
CA MET A 487 38.97 -1.84 7.11
C MET A 487 39.36 -0.84 6.00
N ARG A 488 40.60 -0.34 6.10
CA ARG A 488 41.24 0.53 5.10
C ARG A 488 42.50 -0.14 4.60
N ILE A 489 42.63 -0.27 3.27
CA ILE A 489 43.76 -0.92 2.61
C ILE A 489 44.39 0.06 1.62
N SER A 490 45.67 0.37 1.83
CA SER A 490 46.48 1.19 0.93
C SER A 490 46.53 0.58 -0.48
N VAL A 491 46.13 1.35 -1.49
CA VAL A 491 46.19 0.91 -2.89
C VAL A 491 47.64 0.78 -3.36
N ALA A 492 48.55 1.60 -2.82
CA ALA A 492 49.99 1.46 -3.05
C ALA A 492 50.53 0.12 -2.52
N ASP A 493 50.02 -0.35 -1.37
CA ASP A 493 50.41 -1.65 -0.81
C ASP A 493 49.89 -2.79 -1.70
N MET A 494 48.70 -2.65 -2.30
CA MET A 494 48.20 -3.63 -3.28
C MET A 494 49.07 -3.68 -4.55
N ILE A 495 49.49 -2.52 -5.07
CA ILE A 495 50.38 -2.43 -6.24
C ILE A 495 51.75 -3.05 -5.93
N ASP A 496 52.29 -2.84 -4.73
CA ASP A 496 53.53 -3.48 -4.26
C ASP A 496 53.39 -5.01 -4.08
N ASN A 497 52.16 -5.54 -4.03
CA ASN A 497 51.83 -6.97 -4.04
C ASN A 497 51.39 -7.47 -5.44
N ASP A 498 51.84 -6.84 -6.53
CA ASP A 498 51.58 -7.22 -7.93
C ASP A 498 50.14 -6.93 -8.44
N LEU A 499 49.38 -5.99 -7.85
CA LEU A 499 48.12 -5.49 -8.45
C LEU A 499 48.38 -4.61 -9.69
N ASP A 500 47.94 -5.05 -10.88
CA ASP A 500 47.74 -4.15 -12.03
C ASP A 500 46.44 -3.37 -11.87
N ILE A 501 46.55 -2.17 -11.30
CA ILE A 501 45.44 -1.24 -11.07
C ILE A 501 44.76 -0.77 -12.37
N MET A 502 45.41 -0.92 -13.54
CA MET A 502 44.80 -0.60 -14.83
C MET A 502 43.97 -1.78 -15.41
N GLN A 503 44.00 -2.95 -14.76
CA GLN A 503 43.38 -4.19 -15.23
C GLN A 503 42.67 -4.97 -14.10
N VAL A 504 42.04 -4.28 -13.15
CA VAL A 504 41.35 -4.89 -12.00
C VAL A 504 40.16 -5.74 -12.47
N SER A 505 40.12 -7.01 -12.08
CA SER A 505 39.17 -8.03 -12.56
C SER A 505 38.19 -8.53 -11.48
N THR A 506 38.46 -8.28 -10.20
CA THR A 506 37.47 -8.36 -9.11
C THR A 506 37.49 -7.05 -8.33
N TRP A 507 36.34 -6.56 -7.87
CA TRP A 507 36.22 -5.35 -7.06
C TRP A 507 36.51 -5.59 -5.59
N PHE A 508 36.10 -6.76 -5.11
CA PHE A 508 36.31 -7.24 -3.76
C PHE A 508 36.32 -8.76 -3.81
N THR A 509 37.26 -9.41 -3.14
CA THR A 509 37.32 -10.86 -3.01
C THR A 509 37.59 -11.24 -1.57
N LEU A 510 36.82 -12.19 -1.06
CA LEU A 510 36.91 -12.71 0.29
C LEU A 510 37.36 -14.18 0.24
N ILE A 511 38.54 -14.46 0.81
CA ILE A 511 39.11 -15.81 0.86
C ILE A 511 39.30 -16.30 2.30
N PRO A 512 38.78 -17.48 2.67
CA PRO A 512 39.14 -18.18 3.88
C PRO A 512 40.52 -18.84 3.74
N THR A 513 41.10 -19.28 4.87
CA THR A 513 42.40 -19.96 4.87
C THR A 513 42.34 -21.26 4.07
N TYR A 514 43.16 -21.36 3.02
CA TYR A 514 43.14 -22.48 2.09
C TYR A 514 43.30 -23.85 2.78
N GLY A 515 42.41 -24.79 2.46
CA GLY A 515 42.42 -26.15 3.00
C GLY A 515 42.11 -26.26 4.51
N GLN A 516 41.53 -25.24 5.14
CA GLN A 516 40.95 -25.32 6.48
C GLN A 516 39.42 -25.45 6.43
N PRO A 517 38.77 -26.02 7.47
CA PRO A 517 37.31 -26.03 7.63
C PRO A 517 36.69 -24.63 7.54
N GLN A 518 35.50 -24.54 6.93
CA GLN A 518 34.85 -23.26 6.58
C GLN A 518 33.41 -23.17 7.08
N SER A 519 32.78 -24.30 7.45
CA SER A 519 31.36 -24.36 7.80
C SER A 519 30.98 -23.47 9.00
N GLY A 520 29.90 -22.71 8.85
CA GLY A 520 29.41 -21.80 9.86
C GLY A 520 30.25 -20.52 10.03
N ILE A 521 31.23 -20.26 9.15
CA ILE A 521 31.79 -18.91 9.00
C ILE A 521 30.71 -18.05 8.35
N ARG A 522 30.39 -16.91 8.99
CA ARG A 522 29.46 -15.90 8.49
C ARG A 522 30.00 -14.51 8.78
N VAL A 523 29.88 -13.63 7.79
CA VAL A 523 30.32 -12.25 7.85
C VAL A 523 29.35 -11.38 7.05
N GLU A 524 29.00 -10.23 7.61
CA GLU A 524 28.26 -9.18 6.91
C GLU A 524 29.26 -8.15 6.39
N LEU A 525 29.02 -7.63 5.18
CA LEU A 525 29.87 -6.66 4.47
C LEU A 525 29.04 -5.45 4.04
N ASP A 526 29.62 -4.26 4.18
CA ASP A 526 28.97 -2.98 3.86
C ASP A 526 30.01 -1.93 3.39
N ASN A 527 29.54 -0.84 2.76
CA ASN A 527 30.27 0.38 2.41
C ASN A 527 31.59 0.16 1.64
N ILE A 528 31.64 -0.88 0.82
CA ILE A 528 32.81 -1.26 0.01
C ILE A 528 33.03 -0.19 -1.07
N ARG A 529 34.19 0.47 -1.05
CA ARG A 529 34.50 1.59 -1.94
C ARG A 529 36.01 1.82 -2.08
N TRP A 530 36.39 2.65 -3.04
CA TRP A 530 37.73 3.24 -3.18
C TRP A 530 37.69 4.72 -2.76
N GLU A 531 38.78 5.28 -2.25
CA GLU A 531 38.93 6.68 -1.82
C GLU A 531 40.24 7.25 -2.40
N GLU A 532 40.31 8.56 -2.68
CA GLU A 532 41.50 9.27 -3.23
C GLU A 532 42.50 9.75 -2.15
#